data_AF-A0A940H0H7-F1
#
_entry.id   AF-A0A940H0H7-F1
#
_cell.length_a   1.000
_cell.length_b   1.000
_cell.length_c   1.000
_cell.angle_alpha   90.00
_cell.angle_beta   90.00
_cell.angle_gamma   90.00
#
_symmetry.space_group_name_H-M   'P 1'
#
loop_
_entity.id
_entity.type
_entity.pdbx_description
1 polymer ?
#
loop_
_entity_poly.entity_id
_entity_poly.type
_entity_poly.pdbx_seq_one_letter_code
_entity_poly.pdbx_strand_id
1 'polypeptide(L)' 'MSNHAELIRERGGIRPLARALGHKNHTTVQGWWERNNIPEEHLPSVVAIPPVPQRAEAA' A
#
# COMPACT_ATOMS: atom_id res chain seq x y z
N MET A 1 -1.98 -16.54 -5.62
CA MET A 1 -2.07 -15.92 -4.28
C MET A 1 -1.74 -14.45 -4.44
N SER A 2 -2.64 -13.56 -4.07
CA SER A 2 -2.41 -12.10 -4.19
C SER A 2 -1.45 -11.64 -3.10
N ASN A 3 -0.31 -11.08 -3.49
CA ASN A 3 0.68 -10.60 -2.55
C ASN A 3 0.36 -9.16 -2.15
N HIS A 4 -0.44 -8.98 -1.10
CA HIS A 4 -0.87 -7.66 -0.64
C HIS A 4 0.30 -6.78 -0.19
N ALA A 5 1.36 -7.36 0.37
CA ALA A 5 2.57 -6.62 0.69
C ALA A 5 3.19 -5.99 -0.57
N GLU A 6 3.23 -6.71 -1.69
CA GLU A 6 3.74 -6.19 -2.96
C GLU A 6 2.83 -5.11 -3.55
N LEU A 7 1.51 -5.28 -3.48
CA LEU A 7 0.57 -4.21 -3.83
C LEU A 7 0.86 -2.93 -3.02
N ILE A 8 1.08 -3.05 -1.71
CA ILE A 8 1.44 -1.90 -0.86
C ILE A 8 2.80 -1.32 -1.28
N ARG A 9 3.81 -2.14 -1.63
CA ARG A 9 5.11 -1.65 -2.14
C ARG A 9 4.95 -0.83 -3.40
N GLU A 10 4.19 -1.33 -4.36
CA GLU A 10 3.92 -0.63 -5.62
C GLU A 10 3.24 0.71 -5.39
N ARG A 11 2.44 0.87 -4.33
CA ARG A 11 1.82 2.16 -3.96
C ARG A 11 2.75 3.08 -3.15
N GLY A 12 4.05 2.78 -3.10
CA GLY A 12 5.05 3.57 -2.37
C GLY A 12 5.25 3.14 -0.91
N GLY A 13 4.64 2.03 -0.49
CA GLY A 13 4.78 1.47 0.86
C GLY A 13 3.77 2.02 1.87
N ILE A 14 3.96 1.64 3.13
CA ILE A 14 2.98 1.84 4.21
C ILE A 14 2.57 3.30 4.40
N ARG A 15 3.55 4.22 4.52
CA ARG A 15 3.27 5.63 4.83
C ARG A 15 2.65 6.39 3.66
N PRO A 16 3.16 6.29 2.42
CA PRO A 16 2.53 6.94 1.27
C PRO A 16 1.12 6.43 1.00
N LEU A 17 0.92 5.11 1.07
CA LEU A 17 -0.41 4.52 0.90
C LEU A 17 -1.38 4.99 1.99
N ALA A 18 -0.96 5.01 3.25
CA ALA A 18 -1.81 5.50 4.34
C ALA A 18 -2.23 6.97 4.15
N ARG A 19 -1.32 7.83 3.66
CA ARG A 19 -1.61 9.23 3.34
C ARG A 19 -2.57 9.35 2.15
N ALA A 20 -2.36 8.56 1.10
CA ALA A 20 -3.21 8.56 -0.08
C ALA A 20 -4.64 8.06 0.24
N LEU A 21 -4.78 7.15 1.19
CA LEU A 21 -6.07 6.68 1.71
C LEU A 21 -6.72 7.64 2.74
N GLY A 22 -6.05 8.73 3.11
CA GLY A 22 -6.57 9.69 4.09
C GLY A 22 -6.55 9.19 5.54
N HIS A 23 -5.78 8.14 5.85
CA HIS A 23 -5.64 7.67 7.22
C HIS A 23 -4.79 8.64 8.05
N LYS A 24 -5.29 9.02 9.24
CA LYS A 24 -4.54 9.84 10.20
C LYS A 24 -3.27 9.16 10.70
N ASN A 25 -3.32 7.83 10.86
CA ASN A 25 -2.22 6.99 11.32
C ASN A 25 -1.91 5.90 10.30
N HIS A 26 -0.63 5.56 10.15
CA HIS A 26 -0.16 4.55 9.20
C HIS A 26 -0.29 3.10 9.71
N THR A 27 -0.71 2.92 10.97
CA THR A 27 -0.80 1.62 11.65
C THR A 27 -1.82 0.69 11.00
N THR A 28 -2.88 1.22 10.37
CA THR A 28 -3.85 0.41 9.61
C THR A 28 -3.16 -0.30 8.44
N VAL A 29 -2.44 0.45 7.60
CA VAL A 29 -1.71 -0.11 6.46
C VAL A 29 -0.53 -0.98 6.91
N GLN A 30 0.13 -0.61 8.02
CA GLN A 30 1.14 -1.46 8.66
C GLN A 30 0.57 -2.83 9.04
N GLY A 31 -0.62 -2.87 9.64
CA GLY A 31 -1.28 -4.13 9.99
C GLY A 31 -1.64 -4.96 8.75
N TRP A 32 -2.05 -4.33 7.65
CA TRP A 32 -2.30 -5.04 6.39
C TRP A 32 -1.02 -5.66 5.83
N TRP A 33 0.08 -4.92 5.88
CA TRP A 33 1.39 -5.39 5.45
C TRP A 33 1.87 -6.60 6.28
N GLU A 34 1.90 -6.47 7.61
CA GLU A 34 2.38 -7.50 8.52
C GLU A 34 1.59 -8.80 8.40
N ARG A 35 0.27 -8.70 8.16
CA ARG A 35 -0.63 -9.85 7.95
C ARG A 35 -0.71 -10.31 6.51
N ASN A 36 -0.03 -9.62 5.58
CA ASN A 36 -0.17 -9.79 4.14
C ASN A 36 -1.65 -9.85 3.69
N ASN A 37 -2.50 -9.04 4.31
CA ASN A 37 -3.94 -9.09 4.14
C ASN A 37 -4.56 -7.68 4.14
N ILE A 38 -5.02 -7.23 2.98
CA ILE A 38 -5.85 -6.03 2.85
C ILE A 38 -7.32 -6.49 2.84
N PRO A 39 -8.17 -5.97 3.72
CA PRO A 39 -9.60 -6.30 3.72
C PRO A 39 -10.26 -6.00 2.38
N GLU A 40 -11.23 -6.83 1.97
CA GLU A 40 -11.88 -6.75 0.66
C GLU A 40 -12.58 -5.40 0.43
N GLU A 41 -13.13 -4.81 1.49
CA GLU A 41 -13.75 -3.48 1.46
C GLU A 41 -12.75 -2.34 1.17
N HIS A 42 -11.46 -2.56 1.43
CA HIS A 42 -10.39 -1.58 1.21
C HIS A 42 -9.62 -1.83 -0.09
N LEU A 43 -9.64 -3.04 -0.63
CA LEU A 43 -8.95 -3.42 -1.86
C LEU A 43 -9.25 -2.46 -3.04
N PRO A 44 -10.51 -2.10 -3.35
CA PRO A 44 -10.81 -1.16 -4.43
C PRO A 44 -10.14 0.20 -4.26
N SER A 45 -10.05 0.70 -3.01
CA SER A 45 -9.43 1.98 -2.71
C SER A 45 -7.90 1.92 -2.88
N VAL A 46 -7.27 0.81 -2.49
CA VAL A 46 -5.83 0.60 -2.68
C VAL A 46 -5.48 0.48 -4.16
N VAL A 47 -6.29 -0.26 -4.92
CA VAL A 47 -6.09 -0.47 -6.37
C VAL A 47 -6.27 0.84 -7.15
N ALA A 48 -7.21 1.69 -6.74
CA ALA A 48 -7.44 3.01 -7.35
C ALA A 48 -6.27 3.98 -7.19
N ILE A 49 -5.38 3.77 -6.21
CA ILE A 49 -4.17 4.57 -6.05
C ILE A 49 -3.17 4.14 -7.13
N PRO A 50 -2.59 5.08 -7.90
CA PRO A 50 -1.62 4.73 -8.93
C PRO A 50 -0.34 4.15 -8.31
N PRO A 51 0.33 3.21 -8.99
CA PRO A 51 1.65 2.76 -8.57
C PRO A 51 2.63 3.94 -8.59
N VAL A 52 3.48 4.01 -7.57
CA VAL A 52 4.58 4.95 -7.52
C VAL A 52 5.69 4.38 -8.40
N PRO A 53 6.21 5.13 -9.39
CA PRO A 53 7.36 4.67 -10.14
C PRO A 53 8.48 4.44 -9.15
N GLN A 54 8.91 3.18 -9.03
CA GLN A 54 10.12 2.86 -8.29
C GLN A 54 11.21 3.70 -8.93
N ARG A 55 11.71 4.71 -8.21
CA ARG A 55 12.90 5.45 -8.66
C ARG A 55 13.91 4.36 -8.97
N ALA A 56 14.22 4.20 -10.26
CA ALA A 56 15.36 3.41 -10.70
C ALA A 56 16.51 3.85 -9.80
N GLU A 57 17.03 2.92 -9.00
CA GLU A 57 18.25 3.15 -8.25
C GLU A 57 19.25 3.79 -9.21
N ALA A 58 19.76 4.95 -8.78
CA ALA A 58 20.76 5.68 -9.51
C ALA A 58 21.94 4.76 -9.81
N ALA A 59 22.46 4.92 -11.03
CA ALA A 59 23.70 4.34 -11.52
C ALA A 59 24.89 4.49 -10.55
#